data_AF-A0A965IUG9-F1
#
_entry.id   AF-A0A965IUG9-F1
#
_cell.length_a   1.000
_cell.length_b   1.000
_cell.length_c   1.000
_cell.angle_alpha   90.00
_cell.angle_beta   90.00
_cell.angle_gamma   90.00
#
_symmetry.space_group_name_H-M   'P 1'
#
loop_
_entity.id
_entity.type
_entity.pdbx_description
1 polymer ?
#
loop_
_entity_poly.entity_id
_entity_poly.type
_entity_poly.pdbx_seq_one_letter_code
_entity_poly.pdbx_strand_id
1 'polypeptide(L)'
;MTNKEKLKEIRRLLKEAYDHYFDNCKDCGCKSGEGHISVEFGNYWEDPNCELKITAVCIGSYVFGPHRTHCFDTLDEALETVVQWHREEMNTVYTLDDEGYPASFLVNGDIEE
;
A
#
# COMPACT_ATOMS: atom_id res chain seq x y z
N MET A 1 11.04 -17.36 -1.60
CA MET A 1 10.74 -16.57 -2.81
C MET A 1 11.95 -15.71 -3.15
N THR A 2 12.26 -15.57 -4.43
CA THR A 2 13.22 -14.58 -4.96
C THR A 2 12.67 -13.17 -4.81
N ASN A 3 13.53 -12.14 -4.89
CA ASN A 3 13.09 -10.74 -4.81
C ASN A 3 12.06 -10.39 -5.91
N LYS A 4 12.23 -10.94 -7.11
CA LYS A 4 11.29 -10.77 -8.21
C LYS A 4 9.93 -11.41 -7.93
N GLU A 5 9.90 -12.58 -7.28
CA GLU A 5 8.65 -13.23 -6.88
C GLU A 5 7.94 -12.45 -5.77
N LYS A 6 8.68 -11.94 -4.77
CA LYS A 6 8.11 -11.10 -3.71
C LYS A 6 7.47 -9.82 -4.28
N LEU A 7 8.19 -9.12 -5.17
CA LEU A 7 7.65 -7.92 -5.83
C LEU A 7 6.40 -8.20 -6.65
N LYS A 8 6.36 -9.32 -7.37
CA LYS A 8 5.17 -9.75 -8.11
C LYS A 8 4.00 -10.02 -7.17
N GLU A 9 4.27 -10.68 -6.05
CA GLU A 9 3.24 -11.01 -5.07
C GLU A 9 2.68 -9.76 -4.37
N ILE A 10 3.56 -8.85 -3.95
CA ILE A 10 3.16 -7.52 -3.44
C ILE A 10 2.24 -6.82 -4.45
N ARG A 11 2.63 -6.80 -5.73
CA ARG A 11 1.83 -6.14 -6.78
C ARG A 11 0.48 -6.82 -6.99
N ARG A 12 0.43 -8.16 -6.91
CA ARG A 12 -0.82 -8.92 -7.04
C ARG A 12 -1.78 -8.61 -5.89
N LEU A 13 -1.31 -8.69 -4.66
CA LEU A 13 -2.09 -8.45 -3.46
C LEU A 13 -2.60 -7.01 -3.39
N LEU A 14 -1.74 -6.02 -3.65
CA LEU A 14 -2.16 -4.62 -3.71
C LEU A 14 -3.25 -4.42 -4.76
N LYS A 15 -3.10 -5.01 -5.96
CA LYS A 15 -4.11 -4.89 -7.00
C LYS A 15 -5.46 -5.45 -6.54
N GLU A 16 -5.48 -6.65 -5.97
CA GLU A 16 -6.72 -7.28 -5.48
C GLU A 16 -7.40 -6.44 -4.39
N ALA A 17 -6.61 -5.92 -3.45
CA ALA A 17 -7.14 -5.07 -2.37
C ALA A 17 -7.69 -3.74 -2.93
N TYR A 18 -6.97 -3.06 -3.83
CA TYR A 18 -7.47 -1.83 -4.45
C TYR A 18 -8.70 -2.06 -5.32
N ASP A 19 -8.73 -3.14 -6.12
CA ASP A 19 -9.90 -3.49 -6.91
C ASP A 19 -11.12 -3.67 -5.98
N HIS A 20 -10.96 -4.43 -4.89
CA HIS A 20 -12.03 -4.60 -3.89
C HIS A 20 -12.47 -3.25 -3.28
N TYR A 21 -11.53 -2.42 -2.84
CA TYR A 21 -11.84 -1.11 -2.26
C TYR A 21 -12.60 -0.20 -3.24
N PHE A 22 -12.08 -0.04 -4.47
CA PHE A 22 -12.65 0.88 -5.46
C PHE A 22 -13.93 0.36 -6.11
N ASP A 23 -14.12 -0.96 -6.22
CA ASP A 23 -15.40 -1.53 -6.66
C ASP A 23 -16.52 -1.29 -5.64
N ASN A 24 -16.17 -1.15 -4.35
CA ASN A 24 -17.10 -0.91 -3.27
C ASN A 24 -17.21 0.57 -2.85
N CYS A 25 -16.43 1.49 -3.42
CA CYS A 25 -16.53 2.91 -3.11
C CYS A 25 -16.56 3.80 -4.37
N LYS A 26 -17.75 4.30 -4.71
CA LYS A 26 -18.00 5.06 -5.95
C LYS A 26 -17.30 6.41 -6.07
N ASP A 27 -16.81 6.98 -4.97
CA ASP A 27 -16.19 8.31 -4.96
C ASP A 27 -14.98 8.42 -4.01
N CYS A 28 -14.37 7.29 -3.65
CA CYS A 28 -13.15 7.29 -2.86
C CYS A 28 -12.01 7.78 -3.75
N GLY A 29 -11.78 9.09 -3.78
CA GLY A 29 -10.89 9.75 -4.73
C GLY A 29 -9.61 8.98 -5.05
N CYS A 30 -9.50 8.49 -6.28
CA CYS A 30 -8.33 7.75 -6.74
C CYS A 30 -7.14 8.68 -6.86
N LYS A 31 -6.11 8.51 -6.02
CA LYS A 31 -4.83 9.20 -6.22
C LYS A 31 -4.00 8.43 -7.24
N SER A 32 -3.34 9.14 -8.15
CA SER A 32 -2.55 8.53 -9.22
C SER A 32 -1.35 7.69 -8.73
N GLY A 33 -0.97 7.84 -7.45
CA GLY A 33 0.14 7.13 -6.83
C GLY A 33 -0.23 5.85 -6.08
N GLU A 34 -1.50 5.44 -6.04
CA GLU A 34 -1.92 4.24 -5.30
C GLU A 34 -1.22 2.98 -5.82
N GLY A 35 -0.58 2.24 -4.90
CA GLY A 35 0.12 1.00 -5.20
C GLY A 35 1.43 1.20 -5.98
N HIS A 36 1.98 2.41 -6.01
CA HIS A 36 3.35 2.64 -6.49
C HIS A 36 4.33 1.91 -5.58
N ILE A 37 5.32 1.22 -6.17
CA ILE A 37 6.37 0.51 -5.46
C ILE A 37 7.72 1.05 -5.95
N SER A 38 8.54 1.57 -5.05
CA SER A 38 9.94 1.89 -5.30
C SER A 38 10.85 0.97 -4.49
N VAL A 39 12.00 0.62 -5.08
CA VAL A 39 13.05 -0.15 -4.43
C VAL A 39 14.32 0.67 -4.53
N GLU A 40 14.96 0.91 -3.40
CA GLU A 40 16.15 1.76 -3.28
C GLU A 40 17.37 0.89 -2.99
N PHE A 41 18.50 1.25 -3.59
CA PHE A 41 19.76 0.51 -3.47
C PHE A 41 20.86 1.33 -2.79
N GLY A 42 20.49 2.44 -2.16
CA GLY A 42 21.42 3.44 -1.63
C GLY A 42 22.04 4.31 -2.72
N ASN A 43 22.80 5.31 -2.29
CA ASN A 43 23.55 6.20 -3.16
C ASN A 43 25.01 5.74 -3.34
N TYR A 44 25.79 6.48 -4.14
CA TYR A 44 27.20 6.19 -4.44
C TYR A 44 28.08 5.91 -3.21
N TRP A 45 27.78 6.56 -2.08
CA TRP A 45 28.53 6.40 -0.83
C TRP A 45 28.08 5.20 0.00
N GLU A 46 26.84 4.76 -0.19
CA GLU A 46 26.20 3.69 0.59
C GLU A 46 26.41 2.31 -0.04
N ASP A 47 26.67 2.26 -1.35
CA ASP A 47 27.03 1.04 -2.09
C ASP A 47 28.42 1.15 -2.73
N PRO A 48 29.52 1.23 -1.94
CA PRO A 48 30.88 1.39 -2.46
C PRO A 48 31.37 0.19 -3.29
N ASN A 49 30.71 -0.96 -3.16
CA ASN A 49 31.06 -2.20 -3.85
C ASN A 49 30.12 -2.53 -5.03
N CYS A 50 29.12 -1.68 -5.32
CA CYS A 50 28.11 -1.90 -6.36
C CYS A 50 27.38 -3.25 -6.21
N GLU A 51 27.02 -3.62 -4.98
CA GLU A 51 26.37 -4.88 -4.64
C GLU A 51 24.86 -4.89 -4.93
N LEU A 52 24.25 -3.74 -5.26
CA LEU A 52 22.81 -3.60 -5.49
C LEU A 52 21.99 -4.18 -4.32
N LYS A 53 22.46 -3.92 -3.10
CA LYS A 53 21.73 -4.31 -1.89
C LYS A 53 20.52 -3.40 -1.73
N ILE A 54 19.35 -3.98 -1.56
CA ILE A 54 18.14 -3.21 -1.23
C ILE A 54 18.34 -2.55 0.14
N THR A 55 18.07 -1.26 0.20
CA THR A 55 18.19 -0.40 1.38
C THR A 55 16.83 0.07 1.88
N ALA A 56 15.86 0.24 0.96
CA ALA A 56 14.48 0.51 1.29
C ALA A 56 13.53 -0.03 0.21
N VAL A 57 12.32 -0.35 0.61
CA VAL A 57 11.18 -0.62 -0.26
C VAL A 57 10.07 0.31 0.17
N CYS A 58 9.64 1.24 -0.69
CA CYS A 58 8.55 2.15 -0.37
C CYS A 58 7.31 1.85 -1.21
N ILE A 59 6.15 1.85 -0.55
CA ILE A 59 4.84 1.61 -1.16
C ILE A 59 3.97 2.85 -0.92
N GLY A 60 3.48 3.45 -2.00
CA GLY A 60 2.50 4.54 -1.94
C GLY A 60 1.10 3.99 -1.72
N SER A 61 0.43 4.40 -0.64
CA SER A 61 -0.98 4.10 -0.40
C SER A 61 -1.60 5.20 0.44
N TYR A 62 -2.74 5.77 0.03
CA TYR A 62 -3.60 6.57 0.91
C TYR A 62 -4.75 5.75 1.49
N VAL A 63 -5.02 4.59 0.89
CA VAL A 63 -6.12 3.71 1.28
C VAL A 63 -5.71 2.81 2.43
N PHE A 64 -4.49 2.27 2.37
CA PHE A 64 -3.99 1.28 3.31
C PHE A 64 -2.89 1.86 4.19
N GLY A 65 -2.99 1.59 5.50
CA GLY A 65 -2.01 2.04 6.48
C GLY A 65 -2.20 3.49 6.95
N PRO A 66 -1.43 3.91 7.98
CA PRO A 66 -1.59 5.22 8.62
C PRO A 66 -0.97 6.41 7.88
N HIS A 67 -0.23 6.19 6.79
CA HIS A 67 0.57 7.21 6.12
C HIS A 67 0.38 7.11 4.61
N ARG A 68 0.83 8.13 3.87
CA ARG A 68 0.70 8.16 2.40
C ARG A 68 1.73 7.28 1.68
N THR A 69 2.81 6.98 2.38
CA THR A 69 3.95 6.23 1.87
C THR A 69 4.52 5.43 3.02
N HIS A 70 4.73 4.14 2.77
CA HIS A 70 5.22 3.18 3.74
C HIS A 70 6.55 2.64 3.26
N CYS A 71 7.61 2.89 4.01
CA CYS A 71 8.95 2.42 3.69
C CYS A 71 9.36 1.32 4.66
N PHE A 72 10.00 0.29 4.12
CA PHE A 72 10.45 -0.91 4.83
C PHE A 72 11.90 -1.17 4.50
N ASP A 73 12.65 -1.81 5.39
CA ASP A 73 14.07 -2.09 5.17
C ASP A 73 14.26 -3.27 4.21
N THR A 74 13.27 -4.17 4.16
CA THR A 74 13.34 -5.39 3.33
C THR A 74 12.06 -5.67 2.55
N LEU A 75 12.20 -6.47 1.48
CA LEU A 75 11.05 -6.99 0.72
C LEU A 75 10.17 -7.95 1.52
N ASP A 76 10.72 -8.60 2.55
CA ASP A 76 9.95 -9.52 3.40
C ASP A 76 9.01 -8.72 4.30
N GLU A 77 9.49 -7.68 4.97
CA GLU A 77 8.67 -6.77 5.78
C GLU A 77 7.57 -6.08 4.96
N ALA A 78 7.93 -5.62 3.76
CA ALA A 78 6.97 -5.02 2.83
C ALA A 78 5.88 -6.04 2.42
N LEU A 79 6.27 -7.29 2.13
CA LEU A 79 5.33 -8.35 1.77
C LEU A 79 4.42 -8.74 2.93
N GLU A 80 4.96 -8.91 4.14
CA GLU A 80 4.17 -9.21 5.34
C GLU A 80 3.12 -8.13 5.61
N THR A 81 3.50 -6.86 5.51
CA THR A 81 2.59 -5.73 5.69
C THR A 81 1.49 -5.72 4.62
N VAL A 82 1.85 -5.94 3.35
CA VAL A 82 0.87 -5.97 2.25
C VAL A 82 -0.07 -7.18 2.36
N VAL A 83 0.42 -8.33 2.83
CA VAL A 83 -0.44 -9.48 3.16
C VAL A 83 -1.45 -9.12 4.24
N GLN A 84 -1.04 -8.37 5.27
CA GLN A 84 -1.95 -7.90 6.30
C GLN A 84 -3.00 -6.94 5.73
N TRP A 85 -2.60 -5.91 4.96
CA TRP A 85 -3.53 -4.98 4.33
C TRP A 85 -4.52 -5.67 3.41
N HIS A 86 -4.04 -6.60 2.58
CA HIS A 86 -4.92 -7.40 1.73
C HIS A 86 -5.92 -8.20 2.55
N ARG A 87 -5.47 -8.87 3.62
CA ARG A 87 -6.37 -9.62 4.50
C ARG A 87 -7.42 -8.72 5.14
N GLU A 88 -7.04 -7.55 5.62
CA GLU A 88 -7.95 -6.58 6.25
C GLU A 88 -8.99 -6.06 5.25
N GLU A 89 -8.54 -5.62 4.08
CA GLU A 89 -9.39 -5.11 3.02
C GLU A 89 -10.37 -6.17 2.49
N MET A 90 -9.89 -7.37 2.18
CA MET A 90 -10.73 -8.45 1.65
C MET A 90 -11.76 -8.97 2.66
N ASN A 91 -11.60 -8.68 3.95
CA ASN A 91 -12.60 -8.99 4.99
C ASN A 91 -13.48 -7.78 5.34
N THR A 92 -13.24 -6.62 4.73
CA THR A 92 -14.02 -5.41 5.00
C THR A 92 -15.38 -5.53 4.33
N VAL A 93 -16.44 -5.33 5.12
CA VAL A 93 -17.82 -5.32 4.62
C VAL A 93 -18.26 -3.86 4.50
N TYR A 94 -18.40 -3.40 3.26
CA TYR A 94 -18.88 -2.06 2.96
C TYR A 94 -20.41 -2.01 3.10
N THR A 95 -20.87 -1.29 4.13
CA THR A 95 -22.28 -0.88 4.21
C THR A 95 -22.40 0.45 3.51
N LEU A 96 -23.20 0.51 2.45
CA LEU A 96 -23.39 1.74 1.68
C LEU A 96 -24.65 2.46 2.15
N ASP A 97 -24.60 3.79 2.21
CA ASP A 97 -25.80 4.61 2.37
C ASP A 97 -26.62 4.67 1.06
N ASP A 98 -27.75 5.38 1.10
CA ASP A 98 -28.67 5.52 -0.04
C ASP A 98 -28.02 6.22 -1.25
N GLU A 99 -26.89 6.90 -1.04
CA GLU A 99 -26.12 7.58 -2.08
C GLU A 99 -24.95 6.71 -2.60
N GLY A 100 -24.69 5.56 -1.96
CA GLY A 100 -23.67 4.60 -2.36
C GLY A 100 -22.30 4.84 -1.73
N TYR A 101 -22.23 5.60 -0.63
CA TYR A 101 -21.01 5.86 0.13
C TYR A 101 -20.87 4.89 1.31
N PRO A 102 -19.63 4.46 1.65
CA PRO A 102 -19.42 3.66 2.85
C PRO A 102 -19.88 4.42 4.10
N ALA A 103 -20.82 3.86 4.85
CA ALA A 103 -21.39 4.44 6.07
C ALA A 103 -20.35 4.64 7.21
N SER A 104 -19.11 4.14 7.04
CA SER A 104 -18.07 4.11 8.07
C SER A 104 -16.71 4.72 7.69
N PHE A 105 -16.54 5.33 6.51
CA PHE A 105 -15.26 5.96 6.08
C PHE A 105 -15.55 7.39 5.60
N LEU A 106 -15.14 8.50 6.23
CA LEU A 106 -14.01 8.82 7.09
C LEU A 106 -14.39 10.02 7.98
N VAL A 107 -14.51 9.84 9.30
CA VAL A 107 -14.14 10.92 10.22
C VAL A 107 -12.62 10.90 10.29
N ASN A 108 -11.96 11.45 9.26
CA ASN A 108 -10.69 12.12 9.53
C ASN A 108 -11.10 13.28 10.42
N GLY A 109 -10.99 13.10 11.73
CA GLY A 109 -11.07 14.22 12.65
C GLY A 109 -9.97 15.16 12.22
N ASP A 110 -10.34 16.21 11.50
CA ASP A 110 -9.52 17.40 11.42
C ASP A 110 -9.14 17.70 12.87
N ILE A 111 -7.86 17.51 13.18
CA ILE A 111 -7.30 18.02 14.41
C ILE A 111 -7.44 19.53 14.25
N GLU A 112 -8.48 20.09 14.85
CA GLU A 112 -8.61 21.53 15.03
C GLU A 112 -7.34 22.01 15.76
N GLU A 113 -6.54 22.83 15.09
CA GLU A 113 -5.51 23.68 15.72
C GLU A 113 -6.13 25.01 16.16
#